data_AF-A0A9X9LNM5-F1
#
_entry.id   AF-A0A9X9LNM5-F1
#
_cell.length_a   1.000
_cell.length_b   1.000
_cell.length_c   1.000
_cell.angle_alpha   90.00
_cell.angle_beta   90.00
_cell.angle_gamma   90.00
#
_symmetry.space_group_name_H-M   'P 1'
#
loop_
_entity.id
_entity.type
_entity.pdbx_description
1 polymer ?
#
loop_
_entity_poly.entity_id
_entity_poly.type
_entity_poly.pdbx_seq_one_letter_code
_entity_poly.pdbx_strand_id
1 'polypeptide(L)'
;MTNLSNAYASDLLPSKDGKDLTKCFLLQVLNILLHYIKKSFDVKSKILDFHHPHQLLEGLDGFNLELSDHPESLEQLLVDCTDTLKYGVKTGDF
;
A
#
# COMPACT_ATOMS: atom_id res chain seq x y z
N MET A 1 6.73 19.26 -3.98
CA MET A 1 6.05 17.96 -3.77
C MET A 1 7.05 17.10 -3.01
N THR A 2 6.70 16.56 -1.84
CA THR A 2 7.64 15.79 -1.00
C THR A 2 8.00 14.49 -1.73
N ASN A 3 9.29 14.22 -1.92
CA ASN A 3 9.76 13.03 -2.61
C ASN A 3 9.79 11.84 -1.64
N LEU A 4 8.91 10.85 -1.84
CA LEU A 4 8.81 9.65 -1.00
C LEU A 4 9.75 8.52 -1.43
N SER A 5 10.31 8.57 -2.64
CA SER A 5 11.24 7.55 -3.17
C SER A 5 12.54 7.45 -2.37
N ASN A 6 12.96 8.56 -1.76
CA ASN A 6 14.21 8.69 -0.99
C ASN A 6 13.95 8.94 0.50
N ALA A 7 12.75 8.65 0.99
CA ALA A 7 12.36 8.78 2.38
C ALA A 7 12.04 7.41 2.96
N TYR A 8 12.33 7.20 4.24
CA TYR A 8 12.16 5.93 4.93
C TYR A 8 11.33 6.10 6.20
N ALA A 9 10.89 4.98 6.79
CA ALA A 9 10.11 4.99 8.03
C ALA A 9 10.84 5.71 9.18
N SER A 10 12.17 5.65 9.23
CA SER A 10 13.01 6.35 10.21
C SER A 10 12.96 7.88 10.10
N ASP A 11 12.55 8.41 8.95
CA ASP A 11 12.43 9.86 8.71
C ASP A 11 11.08 10.42 9.17
N LEU A 12 10.13 9.54 9.49
CA LEU A 12 8.84 9.91 10.07
C LEU A 12 9.00 10.33 11.54
N LEU A 13 7.94 10.85 12.15
CA LEU A 13 7.91 11.09 13.60
C LEU A 13 8.26 9.78 14.33
N PRO A 14 9.16 9.81 15.32
CA PRO A 14 9.59 10.98 16.11
C PRO A 14 10.82 11.77 15.59
N SER A 15 11.27 11.56 14.34
CA SER A 15 12.37 12.35 13.75
C SER A 15 12.10 13.86 13.81
N LYS A 16 13.16 14.65 14.06
CA LYS A 16 13.10 16.09 14.38
C LYS A 16 12.32 16.89 13.32
N ASP A 17 12.53 16.58 12.05
CA ASP A 17 11.91 17.26 10.91
C ASP A 17 10.84 16.40 10.22
N GLY A 18 10.42 15.31 10.88
CA GLY A 18 9.54 14.28 10.30
C GLY A 18 8.06 14.66 10.23
N LYS A 19 7.65 15.80 10.79
CA LYS A 19 6.22 16.18 10.92
C LYS A 19 5.49 16.28 9.58
N ASP A 20 6.04 17.04 8.64
CA ASP A 20 5.38 17.26 7.34
C ASP A 20 5.44 16.01 6.47
N LEU A 21 6.54 15.26 6.53
CA LEU A 21 6.68 13.97 5.87
C LEU A 21 5.68 12.94 6.40
N THR A 22 5.52 12.83 7.72
CA THR A 22 4.53 11.95 8.37
C THR A 22 3.12 12.29 7.93
N LYS A 23 2.76 13.58 7.96
CA LYS A 23 1.46 14.04 7.47
C LYS A 23 1.27 13.67 5.99
N CYS A 24 2.28 13.88 5.16
CA CYS A 24 2.22 13.57 3.74
C CYS A 24 2.00 12.07 3.51
N PHE A 25 2.81 11.21 4.15
CA PHE A 25 2.70 9.76 4.05
C PHE A 25 1.32 9.24 4.49
N LEU A 26 0.83 9.67 5.65
CA LEU A 26 -0.49 9.26 6.15
C LEU A 26 -1.64 9.72 5.24
N LEU A 27 -1.53 10.91 4.62
CA LEU A 27 -2.52 11.35 3.63
C LEU A 27 -2.51 10.46 2.38
N GLN A 28 -1.34 9.97 1.94
CA GLN A 28 -1.27 9.03 0.81
C GLN A 28 -1.88 7.68 1.17
N VAL A 29 -1.59 7.14 2.35
CA VAL A 29 -2.25 5.93 2.86
C VAL A 29 -3.77 6.10 2.87
N LEU A 30 -4.26 7.22 3.41
CA LEU A 30 -5.70 7.50 3.43
C LEU A 30 -6.29 7.61 2.02
N ASN A 31 -5.58 8.19 1.06
CA ASN A 31 -6.02 8.25 -0.33
C ASN A 31 -6.18 6.85 -0.95
N ILE A 32 -5.25 5.92 -0.68
CA ILE A 32 -5.35 4.51 -1.10
C ILE A 32 -6.63 3.89 -0.51
N LEU A 33 -6.85 4.05 0.79
CA LEU A 33 -8.02 3.51 1.47
C LEU A 33 -9.33 4.09 0.92
N LEU A 34 -9.40 5.41 0.71
CA LEU A 34 -10.58 6.07 0.13
C LEU A 34 -10.84 5.62 -1.31
N HIS A 35 -9.79 5.38 -2.10
CA HIS A 35 -9.93 4.81 -3.44
C HIS A 35 -10.52 3.39 -3.38
N TYR A 36 -9.99 2.54 -2.50
CA TYR A 36 -10.47 1.19 -2.28
C TYR A 36 -11.94 1.16 -1.81
N ILE A 37 -12.32 2.02 -0.87
CA ILE A 37 -13.70 2.18 -0.39
C ILE A 37 -14.62 2.53 -1.56
N LYS A 38 -14.27 3.56 -2.36
CA LYS A 38 -15.07 3.95 -3.54
C LYS A 38 -15.24 2.80 -4.53
N LYS A 39 -14.19 2.00 -4.75
CA LYS A 39 -14.23 0.83 -5.64
C LYS A 39 -15.02 -0.33 -5.07
N SER A 40 -15.15 -0.44 -3.76
CA SER A 40 -15.94 -1.49 -3.11
C SER A 40 -17.45 -1.33 -3.35
N PHE A 41 -17.91 -0.11 -3.61
CA PHE A 41 -19.32 0.18 -4.00
C PHE A 41 -19.58 0.11 -5.52
N ASP A 42 -18.56 -0.13 -6.34
CA ASP A 42 -18.73 -0.26 -7.79
C ASP A 42 -19.08 -1.70 -8.13
N VAL A 43 -20.35 -1.95 -8.47
CA VAL A 43 -20.88 -3.29 -8.80
C VAL A 43 -20.18 -3.98 -9.98
N LYS A 44 -19.41 -3.24 -10.78
CA LYS A 44 -18.61 -3.81 -11.88
C LYS A 44 -17.24 -4.31 -11.42
N SER A 45 -16.82 -3.95 -10.20
CA SER A 45 -15.57 -4.40 -9.64
C SER A 45 -15.66 -5.87 -9.26
N LYS A 46 -14.59 -6.63 -9.53
CA LYS A 46 -14.46 -8.00 -9.02
C LYS A 46 -14.47 -7.98 -7.48
N ILE A 47 -15.20 -8.92 -6.87
CA ILE A 47 -15.17 -9.20 -5.42
C ILE A 47 -13.77 -9.66 -5.00
N LEU A 48 -13.13 -10.48 -5.84
CA LEU A 48 -11.79 -11.00 -5.65
C LEU A 48 -11.15 -11.20 -7.03
N ASP A 49 -9.91 -10.76 -7.19
CA ASP A 49 -9.05 -11.22 -8.28
C ASP A 49 -8.25 -12.42 -7.78
N PHE A 50 -8.78 -13.63 -8.02
CA PHE A 50 -8.27 -14.84 -7.39
C PHE A 50 -6.93 -15.27 -7.99
N HIS A 51 -5.96 -15.53 -7.12
CA HIS A 51 -4.66 -16.11 -7.44
C HIS A 51 -4.36 -17.26 -6.48
N HIS A 52 -3.73 -18.32 -6.97
CA HIS A 52 -3.26 -19.41 -6.13
C HIS A 52 -2.11 -18.94 -5.23
N PRO A 53 -1.91 -19.56 -4.04
CA PRO A 53 -0.86 -19.16 -3.11
C PRO A 53 0.54 -19.07 -3.73
N HIS A 54 0.90 -20.02 -4.61
CA HIS A 54 2.21 -20.02 -5.27
C HIS A 54 2.42 -18.79 -6.16
N GLN A 55 1.37 -18.30 -6.84
CA GLN A 55 1.48 -17.12 -7.70
C GLN A 55 1.81 -15.85 -6.90
N LEU A 56 1.22 -15.71 -5.71
CA LEU A 56 1.51 -14.60 -4.80
C LEU A 56 2.94 -14.69 -4.25
N LEU A 57 3.37 -15.89 -3.85
CA LEU A 57 4.72 -16.13 -3.34
C LEU A 57 5.81 -15.91 -4.40
N GLU A 58 5.51 -16.14 -5.67
CA GLU A 58 6.43 -15.94 -6.80
C GLU A 58 6.60 -14.46 -7.20
N GLY A 59 5.96 -13.52 -6.51
CA GLY A 59 6.12 -12.08 -6.76
C GLY A 59 5.17 -11.55 -7.84
N LEU A 60 3.88 -11.88 -7.73
CA LEU A 60 2.84 -11.48 -8.68
C LEU A 60 2.86 -9.96 -8.94
N ASP A 61 3.10 -9.55 -10.19
CA ASP A 61 3.24 -8.15 -10.62
C ASP A 61 4.29 -7.35 -9.81
N GLY A 62 5.30 -8.01 -9.24
CA GLY A 62 6.32 -7.36 -8.41
C GLY A 62 5.94 -7.19 -6.94
N PHE A 63 4.78 -7.71 -6.50
CA PHE A 63 4.38 -7.74 -5.10
C PHE A 63 5.22 -8.77 -4.33
N ASN A 64 6.29 -8.30 -3.69
CA ASN A 64 7.21 -9.14 -2.94
C ASN A 64 6.74 -9.31 -1.49
N LEU A 65 6.62 -10.57 -1.04
CA LEU A 65 6.22 -10.91 0.32
C LEU A 65 7.41 -11.23 1.23
N GLU A 66 8.63 -11.32 0.67
CA GLU A 66 9.84 -11.62 1.42
C GLU A 66 10.35 -10.39 2.18
N LEU A 67 10.83 -10.61 3.39
CA LEU A 67 11.44 -9.56 4.22
C LEU A 67 12.95 -9.47 3.94
N SER A 68 13.48 -8.25 3.98
CA SER A 68 14.92 -7.99 3.83
C SER A 68 15.51 -7.30 5.05
N ASP A 69 16.84 -7.33 5.19
CA ASP A 69 17.57 -6.60 6.24
C ASP A 69 17.56 -5.08 6.04
N HIS A 70 17.21 -4.61 4.84
CA HIS A 70 17.20 -3.19 4.49
C HIS A 70 15.76 -2.65 4.43
N PRO A 71 15.53 -1.41 4.90
CA PRO A 71 14.23 -0.79 4.82
C PRO A 71 13.90 -0.43 3.37
N GLU A 72 12.63 -0.54 3.03
CA GLU A 72 12.11 -0.01 1.77
C GLU A 72 11.71 1.46 1.92
N SER A 73 11.62 2.16 0.79
CA SER A 73 11.20 3.56 0.77
C SER A 73 9.73 3.70 1.14
N LEU A 74 9.34 4.89 1.60
CA LEU A 74 7.94 5.20 1.87
C LEU A 74 7.07 5.09 0.60
N GLU A 75 7.64 5.32 -0.58
CA GLU A 75 6.94 5.09 -1.85
C GLU A 75 6.63 3.61 -2.05
N GLN A 76 7.60 2.72 -1.83
CA GLN A 76 7.40 1.27 -1.96
C GLN A 76 6.33 0.79 -0.98
N LEU A 77 6.37 1.24 0.29
CA LEU A 77 5.33 0.88 1.27
C LEU A 77 3.91 1.29 0.81
N LEU A 78 3.76 2.38 0.05
CA LEU A 78 2.46 2.78 -0.52
C LEU A 78 2.05 1.86 -1.69
N VAL A 79 3.00 1.39 -2.48
CA VAL A 79 2.76 0.36 -3.51
C VAL A 79 2.28 -0.93 -2.82
N ASP A 80 2.98 -1.40 -1.79
CA ASP A 80 2.63 -2.63 -1.08
C ASP A 80 1.25 -2.54 -0.41
N CYS A 81 0.91 -1.36 0.15
CA CYS A 81 -0.43 -1.10 0.67
C CYS A 81 -1.51 -1.23 -0.42
N THR A 82 -1.21 -0.75 -1.63
CA THR A 82 -2.12 -0.82 -2.77
C THR A 82 -2.31 -2.27 -3.25
N ASP A 83 -1.21 -3.02 -3.39
CA ASP A 83 -1.23 -4.41 -3.86
C ASP A 83 -1.88 -5.36 -2.83
N THR A 84 -1.64 -5.13 -1.54
CA THR A 84 -2.32 -5.85 -0.45
C THR A 84 -3.85 -5.75 -0.59
N LEU A 85 -4.37 -4.56 -0.91
CA LEU A 85 -5.80 -4.36 -1.14
C LEU A 85 -6.28 -4.90 -2.49
N LYS A 86 -5.45 -4.84 -3.53
CA LYS A 86 -5.75 -5.33 -4.89
C LYS A 86 -6.05 -6.84 -4.89
N TYR A 87 -5.26 -7.62 -4.15
CA TYR A 87 -5.36 -9.07 -4.11
C TYR A 87 -6.21 -9.62 -2.94
N GLY A 88 -6.69 -8.73 -2.06
CA GLY A 88 -7.61 -9.08 -0.97
C GLY A 88 -9.05 -9.32 -1.45
N VAL A 89 -9.83 -10.03 -0.63
CA VAL A 89 -11.28 -10.17 -0.83
C VAL A 89 -11.98 -8.87 -0.43
N LYS A 90 -12.83 -8.33 -1.30
CA LYS A 90 -13.71 -7.20 -0.97
C LYS A 90 -14.93 -7.72 -0.23
N THR A 91 -14.94 -7.56 1.09
CA THR A 91 -16.03 -8.05 1.95
C THR A 91 -17.16 -7.05 2.17
N GLY A 92 -17.04 -5.83 1.62
CA GLY A 92 -18.01 -4.76 1.76
C GLY A 92 -19.12 -4.83 0.70
N ASP A 93 -19.89 -5.93 0.68
CA ASP A 93 -21.17 -5.97 -0.02
C ASP A 93 -22.24 -5.38 0.93
N PHE A 94 -22.68 -4.15 0.64
CA PHE A 94 -23.89 -3.55 1.22
C PHE A 94 -24.86 -3.17 0.12
#